data_AF-A0A058ZRC0-F1
#
_entry.id   AF-A0A058ZRC0-F1
#
_cell.length_a   1.000
_cell.length_b   1.000
_cell.length_c   1.000
_cell.angle_alpha   90.00
_cell.angle_beta   90.00
_cell.angle_gamma   90.00
#
_symmetry.space_group_name_H-M   'P 1'
#
loop_
_entity.id
_entity.type
_entity.pdbx_description
1 polymer ?
#
loop_
_entity_poly.entity_id
_entity_poly.type
_entity_poly.pdbx_seq_one_letter_code
_entity_poly.pdbx_strand_id
1 'polypeptide(L)'
;MGLIENVLSLLFGPQKNAIRETVEVFRVNAEAADTRDVALQQAVLQQFGTEFTQPKVSLFDTIIDGINRLPRPMLALGTIGLFVSAMANPIWFAERMQGISLVPEPMWWIMGAIISFYFGARHQLKGQQFQRSIAESMARVPVMTNNMRMLRSFEEEPTEIEYQSGPNPALSDWRAGK
;
A
#
# COMPACT_ATOMS: atom_id res chain seq x y z
N MET A 1 -71.55 -0.19 -13.01
CA MET A 1 -70.19 -0.75 -13.04
C MET A 1 -69.44 -0.18 -14.24
N GLY A 2 -68.47 0.71 -14.01
CA GLY A 2 -67.22 0.61 -14.77
C GLY A 2 -66.92 1.55 -15.94
N LEU A 3 -67.66 2.64 -16.20
CA LEU A 3 -67.22 3.61 -17.24
C LEU A 3 -66.78 4.95 -16.64
N ILE A 4 -67.52 5.51 -15.67
CA ILE A 4 -67.14 6.77 -15.02
C ILE A 4 -65.93 6.55 -14.08
N GLU A 5 -65.88 5.43 -13.36
CA GLU A 5 -64.70 5.06 -12.54
C GLU A 5 -63.44 4.82 -13.38
N ASN A 6 -63.56 4.28 -14.59
CA ASN A 6 -62.42 4.04 -15.48
C ASN A 6 -61.88 5.33 -16.12
N VAL A 7 -62.74 6.31 -16.41
CA VAL A 7 -62.29 7.61 -16.93
C VAL A 7 -61.69 8.47 -15.81
N LEU A 8 -62.26 8.40 -14.60
CA LEU A 8 -61.69 9.08 -13.43
C LEU A 8 -60.36 8.44 -12.99
N SER A 9 -60.21 7.11 -13.09
CA SER A 9 -58.93 6.43 -12.80
C SER A 9 -57.90 6.57 -13.91
N LEU A 10 -58.29 6.91 -15.14
CA LEU A 10 -57.35 7.23 -16.22
C LEU A 10 -56.81 8.67 -16.09
N LEU A 11 -57.65 9.59 -15.64
CA LEU A 11 -57.28 10.99 -15.39
C LEU A 11 -56.57 11.21 -14.04
N PHE A 12 -56.92 10.43 -13.02
CA PHE A 12 -56.38 10.54 -11.65
C PHE A 12 -55.66 9.26 -11.18
N GLY A 13 -55.38 8.33 -12.09
CA GLY A 13 -54.53 7.14 -11.86
C GLY A 13 -53.11 7.53 -11.47
N PRO A 14 -52.32 6.59 -10.93
CA PRO A 14 -51.32 6.82 -9.87
C PRO A 14 -50.15 7.73 -10.28
N GLN A 15 -50.43 9.03 -10.44
CA GLN A 15 -49.50 10.13 -10.72
C GLN A 15 -48.75 10.60 -9.47
N LYS A 16 -48.79 9.82 -8.37
CA LYS A 16 -48.04 10.17 -7.16
C LYS A 16 -46.53 10.26 -7.41
N ASN A 17 -46.01 9.60 -8.45
CA ASN A 17 -44.61 9.70 -8.86
C ASN A 17 -44.32 10.88 -9.81
N ALA A 18 -45.24 11.23 -10.71
CA ALA A 18 -45.01 12.29 -11.71
C ALA A 18 -44.96 13.70 -11.08
N ILE A 19 -45.76 13.94 -10.04
CA ILE A 19 -45.73 15.20 -9.28
C ILE A 19 -44.44 15.28 -8.44
N ARG A 20 -43.98 14.16 -7.88
CA ARG A 20 -42.70 14.09 -7.17
C ARG A 20 -41.53 14.41 -8.10
N GLU A 21 -41.46 13.75 -9.26
CA GLU A 21 -40.44 14.03 -10.29
C GLU A 21 -40.45 15.50 -10.72
N THR A 22 -41.62 16.11 -10.91
CA THR A 22 -41.73 17.51 -11.36
C THR A 22 -41.38 18.52 -10.25
N VAL A 23 -41.71 18.22 -8.98
CA VAL A 23 -41.35 19.08 -7.84
C VAL A 23 -39.86 18.95 -7.51
N GLU A 24 -39.25 17.79 -7.71
CA GLU A 24 -37.80 17.59 -7.57
C GLU A 24 -36.98 18.42 -8.59
N VAL A 25 -37.58 18.84 -9.72
CA VAL A 25 -36.96 19.80 -10.68
C VAL A 25 -36.89 21.23 -10.12
N PHE A 26 -37.82 21.63 -9.25
CA PHE A 26 -37.90 23.00 -8.71
C PHE A 26 -37.44 23.12 -7.25
N ARG A 27 -37.32 22.00 -6.52
CA ARG A 27 -36.87 21.97 -5.13
C ARG A 27 -35.97 20.75 -4.92
N VAL A 28 -34.72 21.01 -4.55
CA VAL A 28 -33.74 19.97 -4.26
C VAL A 28 -34.30 19.02 -3.20
N ASN A 29 -34.34 17.73 -3.54
CA ASN A 29 -34.68 16.69 -2.59
C ASN A 29 -33.56 16.61 -1.53
N ALA A 30 -33.88 16.94 -0.28
CA ALA A 30 -32.91 17.07 0.81
C ALA A 30 -32.16 15.76 1.06
N GLU A 31 -32.83 14.61 0.99
CA GLU A 31 -32.20 13.29 1.14
C GLU A 31 -31.26 12.95 -0.02
N ALA A 32 -31.62 13.36 -1.25
CA ALA A 32 -30.75 13.21 -2.41
C ALA A 32 -29.54 14.17 -2.37
N ALA A 33 -29.65 15.30 -1.66
CA ALA A 33 -28.54 16.21 -1.41
C ALA A 33 -27.60 15.66 -0.33
N ASP A 34 -28.14 15.21 0.80
CA ASP A 34 -27.35 14.62 1.89
C ASP A 34 -26.58 13.37 1.45
N THR A 35 -27.19 12.50 0.63
CA THR A 35 -26.51 11.33 0.07
C THR A 35 -25.37 11.70 -0.89
N ARG A 36 -25.55 12.76 -1.69
CA ARG A 36 -24.47 13.29 -2.54
C ARG A 36 -23.34 13.89 -1.72
N ASP A 37 -23.65 14.62 -0.64
CA ASP A 37 -22.65 15.20 0.25
C ASP A 37 -21.83 14.14 0.98
N VAL A 38 -22.47 13.06 1.46
CA VAL A 38 -21.77 11.91 2.05
C VAL A 38 -20.89 11.20 1.03
N ALA A 39 -21.38 11.01 -0.20
CA ALA A 39 -20.59 10.41 -1.28
C ALA A 39 -19.38 11.28 -1.65
N LEU A 40 -19.55 12.61 -1.67
CA LEU A 40 -18.48 13.57 -1.93
C LEU A 40 -17.43 13.54 -0.80
N GLN A 41 -17.87 13.52 0.46
CA GLN A 41 -16.96 13.38 1.60
C GLN A 41 -16.19 12.06 1.57
N GLN A 42 -16.85 10.93 1.27
CA GLN A 42 -16.16 9.64 1.12
C GLN A 42 -15.16 9.65 -0.03
N ALA A 43 -15.52 10.20 -1.19
CA ALA A 43 -14.62 10.32 -2.33
C ALA A 43 -13.40 11.20 -2.00
N VAL A 44 -13.61 12.32 -1.30
CA VAL A 44 -12.53 13.20 -0.84
C VAL A 44 -11.62 12.48 0.14
N LEU A 45 -12.17 11.74 1.12
CA LEU A 45 -11.38 10.98 2.09
C LEU A 45 -10.59 9.84 1.43
N GLN A 46 -11.17 9.15 0.45
CA GLN A 46 -10.47 8.12 -0.33
C GLN A 46 -9.34 8.72 -1.17
N GLN A 47 -9.59 9.85 -1.85
CA GLN A 47 -8.58 10.54 -2.63
C GLN A 47 -7.44 11.05 -1.73
N PHE A 48 -7.78 11.69 -0.61
CA PHE A 48 -6.80 12.07 0.41
C PHE A 48 -5.98 10.85 0.86
N GLY A 49 -6.63 9.74 1.22
CA GLY A 49 -5.94 8.51 1.62
C GLY A 49 -4.98 7.97 0.54
N THR A 50 -5.36 8.08 -0.73
CA THR A 50 -4.57 7.62 -1.88
C THR A 50 -3.37 8.53 -2.17
N GLU A 51 -3.52 9.85 -2.01
CA GLU A 51 -2.44 10.81 -2.24
C GLU A 51 -1.37 10.76 -1.13
N PHE A 52 -1.77 10.52 0.12
CA PHE A 52 -0.82 10.42 1.24
C PHE A 52 -0.12 9.06 1.35
N THR A 53 -0.60 8.02 0.65
CA THR A 53 0.01 6.68 0.68
C THR A 53 1.16 6.51 -0.32
N GLN A 54 1.36 7.44 -1.25
CA GLN A 54 2.48 7.38 -2.19
C GLN A 54 3.65 8.26 -1.71
N PRO A 55 4.64 7.71 -0.98
CA PRO A 55 5.89 8.43 -0.76
C PRO A 55 6.60 8.62 -2.10
N LYS A 56 6.60 9.85 -2.61
CA LYS A 56 7.42 10.24 -3.77
C LYS A 56 8.88 10.25 -3.31
N VAL A 57 9.57 9.11 -3.47
CA VAL A 57 11.01 9.03 -3.21
C VAL A 57 11.73 9.82 -4.31
N SER A 58 12.44 10.87 -3.93
CA SER A 58 13.23 11.64 -4.91
C SER A 58 14.42 10.80 -5.40
N LEU A 59 14.85 11.03 -6.65
CA LEU A 59 16.11 10.46 -7.13
C LEU A 59 17.29 10.88 -6.24
N PHE A 60 17.25 12.11 -5.71
CA PHE A 60 18.22 12.58 -4.73
C PHE A 60 18.20 11.72 -3.46
N ASP A 61 17.02 11.39 -2.94
CA ASP A 61 16.89 10.55 -1.75
C ASP A 61 17.47 9.15 -1.98
N THR A 62 17.27 8.60 -3.17
CA THR A 62 17.79 7.27 -3.54
C THR A 62 19.31 7.29 -3.66
N ILE A 63 19.90 8.34 -4.24
CA ILE A 63 21.36 8.51 -4.33
C ILE A 63 21.95 8.65 -2.93
N ILE A 64 21.40 9.53 -2.10
CA ILE A 64 21.87 9.76 -0.74
C ILE A 64 21.69 8.51 0.13
N ASP A 65 20.60 7.75 -0.04
CA ASP A 65 20.41 6.48 0.67
C ASP A 65 21.39 5.42 0.17
N GLY A 66 21.71 5.39 -1.13
CA GLY A 66 22.77 4.57 -1.71
C GLY A 66 24.13 4.86 -1.07
N ILE A 67 24.55 6.14 -1.06
CA ILE A 67 25.82 6.58 -0.46
C ILE A 67 25.90 6.19 1.01
N ASN A 68 24.82 6.38 1.78
CA ASN A 68 24.78 6.01 3.20
C ASN A 68 24.77 4.49 3.44
N ARG A 69 24.50 3.67 2.42
CA ARG A 69 24.54 2.21 2.49
C ARG A 69 25.88 1.62 2.05
N LEU A 70 26.69 2.37 1.32
CA LEU A 70 28.04 1.97 0.87
C LEU A 70 29.01 1.57 1.99
N PRO A 71 28.97 2.12 3.22
CA PRO A 71 29.97 1.76 4.23
C PRO A 71 30.03 0.26 4.53
N ARG A 72 28.89 -0.45 4.55
CA ARG A 72 28.86 -1.90 4.80
C ARG A 72 29.55 -2.70 3.69
N PRO A 73 29.19 -2.55 2.40
CA PRO A 73 29.94 -3.13 1.29
C PRO A 73 31.42 -2.75 1.29
N MET A 74 31.74 -1.48 1.55
CA MET A 74 33.12 -0.99 1.54
C MET A 74 33.97 -1.64 2.63
N LEU A 75 33.42 -1.88 3.83
CA LEU A 75 34.12 -2.61 4.88
C LEU A 75 34.38 -4.06 4.46
N ALA A 76 33.39 -4.75 3.89
CA ALA A 76 33.56 -6.13 3.44
C ALA A 76 34.54 -6.27 2.27
N LEU A 77 34.45 -5.41 1.26
CA LEU A 77 35.38 -5.40 0.14
C LEU A 77 36.77 -4.92 0.57
N GLY A 78 36.84 -3.98 1.51
CA GLY A 78 38.08 -3.49 2.09
C GLY A 78 38.85 -4.56 2.86
N THR A 79 38.16 -5.39 3.66
CA THR A 79 38.82 -6.51 4.36
C THR A 79 39.32 -7.57 3.39
N ILE A 80 38.53 -7.94 2.38
CA ILE A 80 38.98 -8.85 1.32
C ILE A 80 40.19 -8.25 0.59
N GLY A 81 40.14 -6.96 0.25
CA GLY A 81 41.24 -6.24 -0.39
C GLY A 81 42.51 -6.20 0.46
N LEU A 82 42.40 -6.05 1.78
CA LEU A 82 43.54 -6.14 2.69
C LEU A 82 44.20 -7.52 2.64
N PHE A 83 43.43 -8.61 2.68
CA PHE A 83 43.97 -9.96 2.55
C PHE A 83 44.65 -10.19 1.20
N VAL A 84 44.03 -9.73 0.11
CA VAL A 84 44.64 -9.80 -1.22
C VAL A 84 45.94 -8.99 -1.27
N SER A 85 45.97 -7.79 -0.70
CA SER A 85 47.16 -6.93 -0.67
C SER A 85 48.33 -7.57 0.10
N ALA A 86 48.02 -8.27 1.20
CA ALA A 86 49.02 -8.99 1.98
C ALA A 86 49.66 -10.14 1.19
N MET A 87 48.88 -10.81 0.33
CA MET A 87 49.40 -11.88 -0.55
C MET A 87 50.12 -11.33 -1.78
N ALA A 88 49.62 -10.24 -2.37
CA ALA A 88 50.18 -9.66 -3.59
C ALA A 88 51.50 -8.91 -3.36
N ASN A 89 51.63 -8.17 -2.25
CA ASN A 89 52.86 -7.48 -1.87
C ASN A 89 53.03 -7.44 -0.34
N PRO A 90 53.66 -8.47 0.26
CA PRO A 90 53.76 -8.60 1.71
C PRO A 90 54.64 -7.53 2.36
N ILE A 91 55.68 -7.05 1.67
CA ILE A 91 56.59 -6.02 2.20
C ILE A 91 55.85 -4.68 2.30
N TRP A 92 55.16 -4.28 1.24
CA TRP A 92 54.34 -3.06 1.24
C TRP A 92 53.27 -3.09 2.34
N PHE A 93 52.60 -4.24 2.51
CA PHE A 93 51.61 -4.42 3.57
C PHE A 93 52.22 -4.28 4.97
N ALA A 94 53.36 -4.93 5.21
CA ALA A 94 54.06 -4.90 6.50
C ALA A 94 54.47 -3.47 6.90
N GLU A 95 54.96 -2.65 5.95
CA GLU A 95 55.29 -1.25 6.20
C GLU A 95 54.07 -0.44 6.70
N ARG A 96 52.88 -0.69 6.14
CA ARG A 96 51.65 0.02 6.57
C ARG A 96 51.18 -0.48 7.94
N MET A 97 51.33 -1.77 8.23
CA MET A 97 50.99 -2.34 9.53
C MET A 97 51.87 -1.78 10.66
N GLN A 98 53.14 -1.44 10.38
CA GLN A 98 53.98 -0.72 11.34
C GLN A 98 53.39 0.66 11.68
N GLY A 99 52.90 1.39 10.68
CA GLY A 99 52.20 2.67 10.90
C GLY A 99 50.95 2.51 11.78
N ILE A 100 50.16 1.45 11.54
CA ILE A 100 48.95 1.14 12.33
C ILE A 100 49.32 0.80 13.79
N SER A 101 50.43 0.09 14.02
CA SER A 101 50.88 -0.24 15.39
C SER A 101 51.29 0.97 16.23
N LEU A 102 51.62 2.09 15.59
CA LEU A 102 51.96 3.34 16.27
C LEU A 102 50.72 4.17 16.64
N VAL A 103 49.53 3.80 16.16
CA VAL A 103 48.29 4.50 16.47
C VAL A 103 47.95 4.31 17.95
N PRO A 104 47.84 5.38 18.75
CA PRO A 104 47.53 5.28 20.17
C PRO A 104 46.17 4.59 20.42
N GLU A 105 46.08 3.81 21.50
CA GLU A 105 44.84 3.15 21.92
C GLU A 105 43.62 4.11 22.00
N PRO A 106 43.73 5.34 22.54
CA PRO A 106 42.60 6.28 22.56
C PRO A 106 42.00 6.63 21.19
N MET A 107 42.81 6.63 20.13
CA MET A 107 42.32 6.94 18.78
C MET A 107 41.38 5.85 18.26
N TRP A 108 41.65 4.59 18.62
CA TRP A 108 40.77 3.47 18.30
C TRP A 108 39.41 3.61 19.00
N TRP A 109 39.41 4.02 20.26
CA TRP A 109 38.19 4.31 21.02
C TRP A 109 37.36 5.43 20.38
N ILE A 110 38.01 6.53 19.96
CA ILE A 110 37.33 7.65 19.30
C ILE A 110 36.74 7.21 17.96
N MET A 111 37.48 6.48 17.14
CA MET A 111 36.98 5.96 15.86
C MET A 111 35.77 5.03 16.09
N GLY A 112 35.87 4.11 17.04
CA GLY A 112 34.76 3.22 17.41
C GLY A 112 33.52 3.98 17.89
N ALA A 113 33.71 5.03 18.70
CA ALA A 113 32.62 5.88 19.18
C ALA A 113 31.93 6.64 18.03
N ILE A 114 32.68 7.26 17.12
CA ILE A 114 32.13 8.01 15.97
C ILE A 114 31.34 7.08 15.04
N ILE A 115 31.90 5.93 14.69
CA ILE A 115 31.25 4.93 13.84
C ILE A 115 29.97 4.42 14.53
N SER A 116 30.06 4.07 15.80
CA SER A 116 28.92 3.57 16.59
C SER A 116 27.81 4.62 16.71
N PHE A 117 28.15 5.89 16.88
CA PHE A 117 27.18 6.98 16.92
C PHE A 117 26.49 7.16 15.56
N TYR A 118 27.27 7.24 14.48
CA TYR A 118 26.76 7.44 13.11
C TYR A 118 25.81 6.30 12.68
N PHE A 119 26.19 5.05 12.91
CA PHE A 119 25.38 3.90 12.49
C PHE A 119 24.34 3.46 13.54
N GLY A 120 24.59 3.69 14.83
CA GLY A 120 23.71 3.31 15.92
C GLY A 120 22.40 4.09 15.93
N ALA A 121 22.45 5.41 15.71
CA ALA A 121 21.25 6.25 15.62
C ALA A 121 20.34 5.85 14.44
N ARG A 122 20.92 5.46 13.29
CA ARG A 122 20.16 5.04 12.10
C ARG A 122 19.52 3.66 12.24
N HIS A 123 20.08 2.78 13.07
CA HIS A 123 19.45 1.48 13.39
C HIS A 123 18.20 1.65 14.26
N GLN A 124 18.20 2.63 15.17
CA GLN A 124 17.05 2.93 16.03
C GLN A 124 15.83 3.39 15.20
N LEU A 125 16.04 4.20 14.16
CA LEU A 125 14.97 4.66 13.27
C LEU A 125 14.25 3.51 12.54
N LYS A 126 14.98 2.47 12.12
CA LYS A 126 14.38 1.26 11.52
C LYS A 126 13.55 0.46 12.51
N GLY A 127 13.96 0.42 13.79
CA GLY A 127 13.18 -0.23 14.85
C GLY A 127 11.82 0.45 15.06
N GLN A 128 11.78 1.78 15.03
CA GLN A 128 10.53 2.54 15.13
C GLN A 128 9.63 2.33 13.90
N GLN A 129 10.19 2.26 12.69
CA GLN A 129 9.44 1.96 11.47
C GLN A 129 8.81 0.56 11.52
N PHE A 130 9.54 -0.43 12.05
CA PHE A 130 9.02 -1.78 12.24
C PHE A 130 7.85 -1.79 13.24
N GLN A 131 8.01 -1.14 14.40
CA GLN A 131 6.92 -0.99 15.37
C GLN A 131 5.69 -0.29 14.77
N ARG A 132 5.89 0.75 13.95
CA ARG A 132 4.80 1.44 13.25
C ARG A 132 4.09 0.54 12.23
N SER A 133 4.84 -0.26 11.47
CA SER A 133 4.27 -1.22 10.51
C SER A 133 3.46 -2.33 11.20
N ILE A 134 3.88 -2.78 12.38
CA ILE A 134 3.11 -3.71 13.21
C ILE A 134 1.82 -3.05 13.68
N ALA A 135 1.88 -1.82 14.20
CA ALA A 135 0.70 -1.09 14.65
C ALA A 135 -0.32 -0.86 13.51
N GLU A 136 0.15 -0.48 12.32
CA GLU A 136 -0.70 -0.31 11.13
C GLU A 136 -1.32 -1.63 10.66
N SER A 137 -0.55 -2.73 10.72
CA SER A 137 -1.06 -4.07 10.39
C SER A 137 -2.13 -4.51 11.38
N MET A 138 -1.88 -4.33 12.68
CA MET A 138 -2.84 -4.64 13.75
C MET A 138 -4.13 -3.81 13.63
N ALA A 139 -4.04 -2.54 13.22
CA ALA A 139 -5.21 -1.70 12.98
C ALA A 139 -6.09 -2.18 11.81
N ARG A 140 -5.53 -2.92 10.84
CA ARG A 140 -6.27 -3.48 9.69
C ARG A 140 -6.87 -4.86 9.95
N VAL A 141 -6.41 -5.57 10.99
CA VAL A 141 -6.96 -6.88 11.41
C VAL A 141 -8.49 -6.90 11.55
N PRO A 142 -9.15 -5.95 12.27
CA PRO A 142 -10.61 -5.97 12.42
C PRO A 142 -11.38 -5.77 11.10
N VAL A 143 -10.81 -5.00 10.16
CA VAL A 143 -11.40 -4.83 8.83
C VAL A 143 -11.28 -6.13 8.04
N MET A 144 -10.13 -6.80 8.12
CA MET A 144 -9.90 -8.05 7.42
C MET A 144 -10.75 -9.21 7.97
N THR A 145 -10.97 -9.28 9.28
CA THR A 145 -11.87 -10.28 9.89
C THR A 145 -13.33 -10.03 9.54
N ASN A 146 -13.78 -8.77 9.47
CA ASN A 146 -15.12 -8.42 8.99
C ASN A 146 -15.32 -8.80 7.52
N ASN A 147 -14.33 -8.50 6.65
CA ASN A 147 -14.38 -8.90 5.25
C ASN A 147 -14.39 -10.42 5.09
N MET A 148 -13.58 -11.17 5.86
CA MET A 148 -13.62 -12.63 5.85
C MET A 148 -14.96 -13.19 6.34
N ARG A 149 -15.59 -12.57 7.35
CA ARG A 149 -16.92 -12.97 7.82
C ARG A 149 -17.97 -12.74 6.74
N MET A 150 -17.90 -11.60 6.03
CA MET A 150 -18.79 -11.30 4.91
C MET A 150 -18.61 -12.28 3.75
N LEU A 151 -17.36 -12.65 3.42
CA LEU A 151 -17.08 -13.67 2.41
C LEU A 151 -17.63 -15.04 2.78
N ARG A 152 -17.50 -15.46 4.04
CA ARG A 152 -18.10 -16.72 4.52
C ARG A 152 -19.63 -16.70 4.48
N SER A 153 -20.27 -15.56 4.74
CA SER A 153 -21.73 -15.48 4.60
C SER A 153 -22.21 -15.66 3.16
N PHE A 154 -21.39 -15.31 2.16
CA PHE A 154 -21.68 -15.62 0.75
C PHE A 154 -21.42 -17.08 0.38
N GLU A 155 -20.60 -17.80 1.17
CA GLU A 155 -20.33 -19.23 1.00
C GLU A 155 -21.41 -20.09 1.70
N GLU A 156 -22.07 -19.54 2.72
CA GLU A 156 -23.18 -20.18 3.45
C GLU A 156 -24.56 -19.97 2.79
N GLU A 157 -24.74 -18.99 1.90
CA GLU A 157 -25.88 -18.98 0.99
C GLU A 157 -25.60 -19.93 -0.17
N PRO A 158 -26.28 -21.09 -0.28
CA PRO A 158 -26.25 -21.87 -1.50
C PRO A 158 -27.06 -21.08 -2.51
N THR A 159 -26.43 -20.11 -3.19
CA THR A 159 -26.89 -19.78 -4.53
C THR A 159 -26.60 -21.05 -5.31
N GLU A 160 -27.65 -21.81 -5.57
CA GLU A 160 -27.67 -22.86 -6.58
C GLU A 160 -27.40 -22.17 -7.92
N ILE A 161 -26.14 -21.79 -8.15
CA ILE A 161 -25.64 -21.47 -9.47
C ILE A 161 -25.64 -22.83 -10.14
N GLU A 162 -26.76 -23.13 -10.80
CA GLU A 162 -26.86 -24.23 -11.73
C GLU A 162 -25.71 -24.05 -12.72
N TYR A 163 -24.60 -24.74 -12.43
CA TYR A 163 -23.46 -24.82 -13.30
C TYR A 163 -23.99 -25.59 -14.50
N GLN A 164 -24.49 -24.87 -15.50
CA GLN A 164 -24.78 -25.46 -16.80
C GLN A 164 -23.44 -26.02 -17.29
N SER A 165 -23.20 -27.29 -17.01
CA SER A 165 -22.12 -28.10 -17.57
C SER A 165 -22.45 -28.42 -19.03
N GLY A 166 -22.83 -27.37 -19.77
CA GLY A 166 -22.91 -27.37 -21.21
C GLY A 166 -21.50 -27.20 -21.80
N PRO A 167 -21.29 -27.60 -23.05
CA PRO A 167 -20.05 -27.33 -23.76
C PRO A 167 -19.77 -25.83 -23.71
N ASN A 168 -18.62 -25.43 -23.18
CA ASN A 168 -18.24 -24.02 -23.12
C ASN A 168 -18.03 -23.49 -24.55
N PRO A 169 -18.90 -22.59 -25.05
CA PRO A 169 -18.85 -22.12 -26.44
C PRO A 169 -17.55 -21.37 -26.75
N ALA A 170 -16.99 -20.64 -25.77
CA ALA A 170 -15.72 -19.94 -25.93
C ALA A 170 -14.54 -20.92 -26.10
N LEU A 171 -14.64 -22.11 -25.50
CA LEU A 171 -13.63 -23.16 -25.58
C LEU A 171 -13.72 -23.95 -26.90
N SER A 172 -14.92 -24.09 -27.48
CA SER A 172 -15.09 -24.61 -28.84
C SER A 172 -14.60 -23.63 -29.91
N ASP A 173 -14.88 -22.33 -29.75
CA ASP A 173 -14.46 -21.30 -30.71
C ASP A 173 -12.93 -21.19 -30.77
N TRP A 174 -12.25 -21.24 -29.62
CA TRP A 174 -10.78 -21.23 -29.57
C TRP A 174 -10.15 -22.47 -30.23
N ARG A 175 -10.78 -23.64 -30.12
CA ARG A 175 -10.30 -24.87 -30.77
C ARG A 175 -10.56 -24.88 -32.27
N ALA A 176 -11.60 -24.20 -32.74
CA ALA A 176 -11.95 -24.09 -34.16
C ALA A 176 -11.11 -23.03 -34.91
N GLY A 177 -10.51 -22.08 -34.18
CA GLY A 177 -9.64 -21.03 -34.73
C GLY A 177 -8.15 -21.39 -34.84
N LYS A 178 -7.79 -22.68 -34.79
CA LYS A 178 -6.41 -23.17 -34.91
C LYS A 178 -6.19 -23.97 -36.19
#